data_AF-A0A1D8QXU5-F1
#
_entry.id   AF-A0A1D8QXU5-F1
#
_cell.length_a   1.000
_cell.length_b   1.000
_cell.length_c   1.000
_cell.angle_alpha   90.00
_cell.angle_beta   90.00
_cell.angle_gamma   90.00
#
_symmetry.space_group_name_H-M   'P 1'
#
loop_
_entity.id
_entity.type
_entity.pdbx_description
1 polymer ?
#
loop_
_entity_poly.entity_id
_entity_poly.type
_entity_poly.pdbx_seq_one_letter_code
_entity_poly.pdbx_strand_id
1 'polypeptide(L)'
;MCELNEWKPMHAAPMDGTAIQARIPGHGEDNIISWFDHYVDENGEFCGAWNFAEDQEPPDCWTDGVCWTSNEDGKSSVQPTHWKEIS
;
A
#
# COMPACT_ATOMS: atom_id res chain seq x y z
N MET A 1 21.02 -7.30 16.99
CA MET A 1 19.80 -8.12 17.12
C MET A 1 19.01 -7.87 15.86
N CYS A 2 19.13 -8.75 14.87
CA CYS A 2 18.43 -8.62 13.59
C CYS A 2 17.28 -9.61 13.62
N GLU A 3 16.21 -9.27 14.34
CA GLU A 3 15.03 -10.12 14.40
C GLU A 3 14.15 -9.82 13.19
N LEU A 4 14.37 -10.68 12.18
CA LEU A 4 13.39 -11.25 11.27
C LEU A 4 12.33 -10.28 10.71
N ASN A 5 12.51 -10.03 9.41
CA ASN A 5 11.51 -9.66 8.42
C ASN A 5 10.29 -10.63 8.42
N GLU A 6 9.60 -10.79 9.54
CA GLU A 6 8.36 -11.55 9.66
C GLU A 6 7.22 -10.77 9.04
N TRP A 7 6.42 -11.47 8.24
CA TRP A 7 5.20 -10.92 7.66
C TRP A 7 4.18 -10.64 8.76
N LYS A 8 3.95 -9.36 9.02
CA LYS A 8 2.94 -8.84 9.93
C LYS A 8 1.65 -8.53 9.14
N PRO A 9 0.47 -8.59 9.75
CA PRO A 9 -0.77 -8.24 9.04
C PRO A 9 -0.79 -6.75 8.68
N MET A 10 -1.33 -6.40 7.52
CA MET A 10 -1.27 -5.04 6.97
C MET A 10 -1.87 -3.95 7.89
N HIS A 11 -2.88 -4.30 8.70
CA HIS A 11 -3.48 -3.35 9.65
C HIS A 11 -2.51 -2.88 10.75
N ALA A 12 -1.40 -3.59 10.96
CA ALA A 12 -0.35 -3.22 11.89
C ALA A 12 0.80 -2.43 11.21
N ALA A 13 0.67 -2.12 9.92
CA ALA A 13 1.68 -1.38 9.18
C ALA A 13 1.77 0.08 9.67
N PRO A 14 2.99 0.66 9.69
CA PRO A 14 3.16 2.07 10.01
C PRO A 14 2.56 2.95 8.90
N MET A 15 1.57 3.76 9.25
CA MET A 15 0.92 4.73 8.36
C MET A 15 1.54 6.12 8.50
N ASP A 16 2.88 6.19 8.54
CA ASP A 16 3.67 7.40 8.80
C ASP A 16 4.55 7.82 7.62
N GLY A 17 4.37 7.18 6.46
CA GLY A 17 5.19 7.38 5.27
C GLY A 17 6.42 6.48 5.18
N THR A 18 6.67 5.63 6.18
CA THR A 18 7.74 4.63 6.13
C THR A 18 7.48 3.63 4.99
N ALA A 19 8.51 3.41 4.16
CA ALA A 19 8.45 2.39 3.13
C ALA A 19 8.50 0.99 3.75
N ILE A 20 7.59 0.12 3.31
CA ILE A 20 7.46 -1.26 3.77
C ILE A 20 7.35 -2.21 2.58
N GLN A 21 7.81 -3.45 2.76
CA GLN A 21 7.55 -4.50 1.77
C GLN A 21 6.19 -5.12 2.05
N ALA A 22 5.33 -5.20 1.06
CA ALA A 22 3.95 -5.64 1.16
C ALA A 22 3.62 -6.80 0.21
N ARG A 23 2.70 -7.65 0.67
CA ARG A 23 2.17 -8.76 -0.12
C ARG A 23 0.82 -8.38 -0.73
N ILE A 24 0.81 -8.25 -2.05
CA ILE A 24 -0.37 -7.87 -2.83
C ILE A 24 -0.89 -9.14 -3.54
N PRO A 25 -2.09 -9.63 -3.20
CA PRO A 25 -2.69 -10.78 -3.87
C PRO A 25 -2.71 -10.62 -5.40
N GLY A 26 -2.19 -11.59 -6.15
CA GLY A 26 -2.13 -11.53 -7.61
C GLY A 26 -0.98 -10.69 -8.19
N HIS A 27 -0.17 -10.03 -7.35
CA HIS A 27 0.99 -9.22 -7.77
C HIS A 27 2.28 -9.52 -6.99
N GLY A 28 2.28 -10.61 -6.23
CA GLY A 28 3.47 -11.09 -5.52
C GLY A 28 3.72 -10.43 -4.16
N GLU A 29 4.95 -10.60 -3.67
CA GLU A 29 5.34 -10.25 -2.30
C GLU A 29 6.58 -9.34 -2.22
N ASP A 30 7.06 -8.83 -3.35
CA ASP A 30 8.24 -7.94 -3.44
C ASP A 30 7.86 -6.47 -3.67
N ASN A 31 6.60 -6.12 -3.38
CA ASN A 31 6.06 -4.79 -3.60
C ASN A 31 6.51 -3.85 -2.49
N ILE A 32 7.16 -2.73 -2.83
CA ILE A 32 7.57 -1.71 -1.86
C ILE A 32 6.56 -0.57 -1.88
N ILE A 33 5.87 -0.34 -0.77
CA ILE A 33 4.82 0.67 -0.65
C ILE A 33 5.07 1.59 0.54
N SER A 34 4.54 2.81 0.47
CA SER A 34 4.53 3.78 1.56
C SER A 34 3.13 4.38 1.72
N TRP A 35 2.81 4.80 2.94
CA TRP A 35 1.54 5.47 3.22
C TRP A 35 1.63 6.94 2.83
N PHE A 36 0.63 7.44 2.12
CA PHE A 36 0.54 8.85 1.77
C PHE A 36 -0.85 9.36 2.16
N ASP A 37 -0.90 10.28 3.12
CA ASP A 37 -2.11 10.82 3.77
C ASP A 37 -2.61 12.14 3.15
N HIS A 38 -1.94 12.62 2.10
CA HIS A 38 -2.26 13.86 1.42
C HIS A 38 -3.25 13.71 0.26
N TYR A 39 -3.83 12.52 0.05
CA TYR A 39 -4.92 12.38 -0.93
C TYR A 39 -6.22 12.97 -0.37
N VAL A 40 -7.05 13.45 -1.28
CA VAL A 40 -8.35 14.03 -0.95
C VAL A 40 -9.40 13.23 -1.70
N ASP A 41 -10.42 12.77 -1.00
CA ASP A 41 -11.53 12.01 -1.60
C ASP A 41 -12.54 12.94 -2.31
N GLU A 42 -13.59 12.34 -2.88
CA GLU A 42 -14.69 13.06 -3.56
C GLU A 42 -15.47 14.02 -2.64
N ASN A 43 -15.40 13.82 -1.31
CA ASN A 43 -16.06 14.66 -0.32
C ASN A 43 -15.17 15.80 0.18
N GLY A 44 -13.91 15.88 -0.29
CA GLY A 44 -12.95 16.85 0.19
C GLY A 44 -12.29 16.45 1.52
N GLU A 45 -12.43 15.20 1.94
CA GLU A 45 -11.82 14.67 3.16
C GLU A 45 -10.42 14.11 2.86
N PHE A 46 -9.46 14.40 3.73
CA PHE A 46 -8.13 13.81 3.62
C PHE A 46 -8.21 12.31 3.86
N CYS A 47 -7.72 11.55 2.88
CA CYS A 47 -7.68 10.11 2.91
C CYS A 47 -6.24 9.65 2.67
N GLY A 48 -5.82 8.65 3.43
CA GLY A 48 -4.53 8.01 3.20
C GLY A 48 -4.66 6.79 2.31
N ALA A 49 -3.69 6.62 1.42
CA ALA A 49 -3.59 5.50 0.52
C ALA A 49 -2.16 4.96 0.49
N TRP A 50 -2.04 3.67 0.19
CA TRP A 50 -0.74 3.07 -0.07
C TRP A 50 -0.32 3.37 -1.49
N ASN A 51 0.89 3.88 -1.69
CA ASN A 51 1.47 4.12 -3.00
C ASN A 51 2.78 3.32 -3.12
N PHE A 52 3.18 2.94 -4.33
CA PHE A 52 4.49 2.36 -4.55
C PHE A 52 5.60 3.39 -4.23
N ALA A 53 6.55 3.01 -3.40
CA ALA A 53 7.68 3.87 -3.07
C ALA A 53 8.80 3.80 -4.14
N GLU A 54 8.77 2.77 -4.97
CA GLU A 54 9.70 2.54 -6.08
C GLU A 54 8.94 2.47 -7.41
N ASP A 55 9.64 2.72 -8.52
CA ASP A 55 9.14 2.50 -9.88
C ASP A 55 8.93 0.99 -10.13
N GLN A 56 7.78 0.48 -9.71
CA GLN A 56 7.31 -0.87 -9.96
C GLN A 56 6.08 -0.80 -10.87
N GLU A 57 5.90 -1.81 -11.73
CA GLU A 57 4.71 -1.89 -12.58
C GLU A 57 3.49 -2.09 -11.68
N PRO A 58 2.60 -1.10 -11.53
CA PRO A 58 1.46 -1.26 -10.64
C PRO A 58 0.50 -2.29 -11.24
N PRO A 59 -0.27 -3.02 -10.42
CA PRO A 59 -1.26 -3.93 -10.96
C PRO A 59 -2.34 -3.09 -11.67
N ASP A 60 -2.93 -3.62 -12.74
CA ASP A 60 -3.93 -2.90 -13.58
C ASP A 60 -5.13 -2.32 -12.78
N CYS A 61 -5.33 -2.78 -11.55
CA CYS A 61 -6.37 -2.34 -10.63
C CYS A 61 -5.96 -1.17 -9.71
N TRP A 62 -4.72 -0.69 -9.78
CA TRP A 62 -4.23 0.48 -9.06
C TRP A 62 -4.14 1.65 -10.05
N THR A 63 -5.09 2.57 -9.96
CA THR A 63 -5.11 3.78 -10.78
C THR A 63 -3.96 4.71 -10.35
N ASP A 64 -3.09 5.08 -11.30
CA ASP A 64 -1.90 5.92 -11.08
C ASP A 64 -0.90 5.38 -10.04
N GLY A 65 -0.86 4.05 -9.85
CA GLY A 65 0.04 3.42 -8.87
C GLY A 65 -0.42 3.57 -7.41
N VAL A 66 -1.62 4.08 -7.17
CA VAL A 66 -2.19 4.29 -5.84
C VAL A 66 -3.21 3.19 -5.53
N CYS A 67 -3.06 2.59 -4.36
CA CYS A 67 -4.01 1.63 -3.80
C CYS A 67 -5.16 2.38 -3.14
N TRP A 68 -6.28 2.53 -3.85
CA TRP A 68 -7.47 3.16 -3.30
C TRP A 68 -8.29 2.16 -2.47
N THR A 69 -8.71 2.56 -1.27
CA THR A 69 -9.73 1.83 -0.49
C THR A 69 -11.01 1.61 -1.31
N SER A 70 -11.39 2.63 -2.08
CA SER A 70 -12.42 2.60 -3.12
C SER A 70 -12.05 3.66 -4.15
N ASN A 71 -11.96 3.31 -5.43
CA ASN A 71 -11.81 4.31 -6.50
C ASN A 71 -13.19 4.90 -6.91
N GLU A 72 -13.20 5.89 -7.81
CA GLU A 72 -14.44 6.54 -8.33
C GLU A 72 -15.44 5.55 -8.97
N ASP A 73 -14.98 4.38 -9.41
CA ASP A 73 -15.85 3.31 -9.93
C ASP A 73 -16.42 2.39 -8.83
N GLY A 74 -16.18 2.69 -7.55
CA GLY A 74 -16.54 1.83 -6.41
C GLY A 74 -15.78 0.50 -6.40
N LYS A 75 -14.70 0.39 -7.17
CA LYS A 75 -13.81 -0.78 -7.17
C LYS A 75 -12.69 -0.53 -6.17
N SER A 76 -12.65 -1.36 -5.14
CA SER A 76 -11.48 -1.40 -4.27
C SER A 76 -10.29 -1.95 -5.06
N SER A 77 -9.17 -1.23 -5.00
CA SER A 77 -7.89 -1.78 -5.46
C SER A 77 -7.55 -3.03 -4.65
N VAL A 78 -6.72 -3.90 -5.21
CA VAL A 78 -6.26 -5.06 -4.45
C VAL A 78 -5.41 -4.59 -3.28
N GLN A 79 -5.93 -4.76 -2.07
CA GLN A 79 -5.29 -4.32 -0.85
C GLN A 79 -4.13 -5.24 -0.46
N PRO A 80 -2.99 -4.69 -0.01
CA PRO A 80 -1.94 -5.50 0.60
C PRO A 80 -2.48 -6.20 1.84
N THR A 81 -2.08 -7.46 2.02
CA THR A 81 -2.58 -8.33 3.11
C THR A 81 -1.61 -8.42 4.28
N HIS A 82 -0.32 -8.37 3.98
CA HIS A 82 0.77 -8.48 4.94
C HIS A 82 1.88 -7.50 4.58
N TRP A 83 2.65 -7.10 5.57
CA TRP A 83 3.83 -6.24 5.43
C TRP A 83 5.01 -6.78 6.22
N LYS A 84 6.21 -6.31 5.89
CA LYS A 84 7.42 -6.48 6.68
C LYS A 84 8.34 -5.27 6.50
N GLU A 85 9.25 -5.09 7.45
CA GLU A 85 10.24 -4.03 7.40
C GLU A 85 11.25 -4.31 6.27
N ILE A 86 11.74 -3.23 5.66
CA ILE A 86 12.81 -3.28 4.67
C ILE A 86 14.10 -3.10 5.46
N SER A 87 14.90 -4.17 5.58
CA SER A 87 16.17 -4.16 6.31
C SER A 87 17.34 -3.80 5.42
#